data_AF-A0A929GY43-F1
#
_entry.id   AF-A0A929GY43-F1
#
_cell.length_a   1.000
_cell.length_b   1.000
_cell.length_c   1.000
_cell.angle_alpha   90.00
_cell.angle_beta   90.00
_cell.angle_gamma   90.00
#
_symmetry.space_group_name_H-M   'P 1'
#
loop_
_entity.id
_entity.type
_entity.pdbx_description
1 polymer ?
#
loop_
_entity_poly.entity_id
_entity_poly.type
_entity_poly.pdbx_seq_one_letter_code
_entity_poly.pdbx_strand_id
1 'polypeptide(L)'
;MKIPKLLQALLVLVVVYVAFKIFFNVILGQLIPSSLLTMYMFFVICGVFMVFTATEEGARELVAPIKALVEDPSKKNIRNIVFIIIPLLIGGYVYQKMVPSFDAPIELRSIHPAPPSSLKAFGKRYDLMTLENPYRKFEKEDPEKFKELVKEGGAVYIKNCQFCHGDKLDGKGPYAAALNPLPLNFQDVGTIAQLQESYLFWRISTGGPGLPKEATPWLSSMPVWQDFLSEDEIWKVILFLYDYTGQSPRSWGESH
;
A
#
# COMPACT_ATOMS: atom_id res chain seq x y z
N MET A 1 -15.52 -9.65 -51.68
CA MET A 1 -15.52 -8.31 -51.07
C MET A 1 -14.18 -8.09 -50.38
N LYS A 2 -13.47 -6.97 -50.63
CA LYS A 2 -12.22 -6.67 -49.93
C LYS A 2 -12.53 -6.25 -48.49
N ILE A 3 -11.88 -6.86 -47.50
CA ILE A 3 -12.03 -6.52 -46.08
C ILE A 3 -11.38 -5.13 -45.86
N PRO A 4 -12.06 -4.16 -45.22
CA PRO A 4 -11.48 -2.85 -44.93
C PRO A 4 -10.21 -2.98 -44.08
N LYS A 5 -9.19 -2.15 -44.35
CA LYS A 5 -7.92 -2.19 -43.60
C LYS A 5 -8.08 -1.96 -42.10
N LEU A 6 -9.07 -1.16 -41.69
CA LEU A 6 -9.43 -1.01 -40.27
C LEU A 6 -9.86 -2.33 -39.62
N LEU A 7 -10.68 -3.11 -40.32
CA LEU A 7 -11.14 -4.40 -39.82
C LEU A 7 -10.00 -5.42 -39.81
N GLN A 8 -9.11 -5.38 -40.82
CA GLN A 8 -7.90 -6.21 -40.82
C GLN A 8 -6.99 -5.89 -39.64
N ALA A 9 -6.73 -4.62 -39.35
CA ALA A 9 -5.93 -4.21 -38.20
C ALA A 9 -6.55 -4.68 -36.87
N LEU A 10 -7.87 -4.52 -36.69
CA LEU A 10 -8.58 -5.02 -35.51
C LEU A 10 -8.49 -6.54 -35.38
N LEU A 11 -8.65 -7.29 -36.48
CA LEU A 11 -8.53 -8.74 -36.47
C LEU A 11 -7.11 -9.19 -36.09
N VAL A 12 -6.08 -8.56 -36.61
CA VAL A 12 -4.68 -8.85 -36.23
C VAL A 12 -4.48 -8.63 -34.74
N LEU A 13 -4.96 -7.52 -34.17
CA LEU A 13 -4.85 -7.26 -32.74
C LEU A 13 -5.57 -8.29 -31.87
N VAL A 14 -6.78 -8.70 -32.28
CA VAL A 14 -7.55 -9.74 -31.57
C VAL A 14 -6.84 -11.09 -31.64
N VAL A 15 -6.35 -11.48 -32.81
CA VAL A 15 -5.62 -12.75 -33.00
C VAL A 15 -4.36 -12.76 -32.15
N VAL A 16 -3.58 -11.68 -32.15
CA VAL A 16 -2.37 -11.58 -31.33
C VAL A 16 -2.73 -11.63 -29.83
N TYR A 17 -3.74 -10.88 -29.38
CA TYR A 17 -4.17 -10.90 -27.98
C TYR A 17 -4.57 -12.31 -27.52
N VAL A 18 -5.37 -13.02 -28.32
CA VAL A 18 -5.79 -14.40 -28.02
C VAL A 18 -4.60 -15.35 -28.05
N ALA A 19 -3.70 -15.22 -29.04
CA ALA A 19 -2.49 -16.03 -29.13
C ALA A 19 -1.59 -15.84 -27.90
N PHE A 20 -1.39 -14.61 -27.43
CA PHE A 20 -0.65 -14.32 -26.19
C PHE A 20 -1.30 -15.01 -24.99
N LYS A 21 -2.62 -14.85 -24.80
CA LYS A 21 -3.32 -15.49 -23.69
C LYS A 21 -3.23 -17.02 -23.73
N ILE A 22 -3.42 -17.62 -24.89
CA ILE A 22 -3.33 -19.08 -25.06
C ILE A 22 -1.90 -19.56 -24.84
N PHE A 23 -0.91 -18.89 -25.42
CA PHE A 23 0.50 -19.27 -25.30
C PHE A 23 0.93 -19.33 -23.83
N PHE A 24 0.69 -18.27 -23.06
CA PHE A 24 1.13 -18.27 -21.67
C PHE A 24 0.30 -19.23 -20.79
N ASN A 25 -1.00 -19.34 -21.03
CA ASN A 25 -1.86 -20.25 -20.26
C ASN A 25 -1.55 -21.73 -20.54
N VAL A 26 -1.36 -22.10 -21.80
CA VAL A 26 -1.24 -23.51 -22.22
C VAL A 26 0.21 -23.98 -22.28
N ILE A 27 1.14 -23.16 -22.79
CA ILE A 27 2.54 -23.57 -23.00
C ILE A 27 3.39 -23.29 -21.76
N LEU A 28 3.22 -22.13 -21.14
CA LEU A 28 4.00 -21.74 -19.95
C LEU A 28 3.32 -22.14 -18.63
N GLY A 29 2.05 -22.56 -18.67
CA GLY A 29 1.29 -22.95 -17.48
C GLY A 29 1.07 -21.82 -16.47
N GLN A 30 1.24 -20.55 -16.88
CA GLN A 30 1.14 -19.39 -16.01
C GLN A 30 0.21 -18.33 -16.62
N LEU A 31 -0.62 -17.72 -15.76
CA LEU A 31 -1.47 -16.61 -16.16
C LEU A 31 -0.61 -15.35 -16.31
N ILE A 32 -0.67 -14.70 -17.48
CA ILE A 32 0.06 -13.43 -17.70
C ILE A 32 -0.50 -12.35 -16.76
N PRO A 33 0.34 -11.67 -15.98
CA PRO A 33 -0.06 -10.46 -15.26
C PRO A 33 -0.64 -9.41 -16.21
N SER A 34 -1.76 -8.78 -15.84
CA SER A 34 -2.48 -7.86 -16.75
C SER A 34 -1.65 -6.64 -17.16
N SER A 35 -0.75 -6.16 -16.29
CA SER A 35 0.20 -5.08 -16.58
C SER A 35 1.16 -5.46 -17.71
N LEU A 36 1.75 -6.65 -17.63
CA LEU A 36 2.69 -7.16 -18.63
C LEU A 36 2.00 -7.37 -19.99
N LEU A 37 0.80 -7.93 -19.98
CA LEU A 37 -0.01 -8.08 -21.19
C LEU A 37 -0.31 -6.72 -21.83
N THR A 38 -0.62 -5.71 -21.02
CA THR A 38 -0.88 -4.34 -21.50
C THR A 38 0.36 -3.73 -22.14
N MET A 39 1.53 -3.91 -21.52
CA MET A 39 2.81 -3.44 -22.09
C MET A 39 3.11 -4.10 -23.44
N TYR A 40 2.97 -5.42 -23.58
CA TYR A 40 3.19 -6.10 -24.86
C TYR A 40 2.17 -5.68 -25.92
N MET A 41 0.89 -5.59 -25.56
CA MET A 41 -0.15 -5.18 -26.50
C MET A 41 0.05 -3.73 -26.98
N PHE A 42 0.60 -2.83 -26.15
CA PHE A 42 0.96 -1.48 -26.60
C PHE A 42 1.95 -1.50 -27.78
N PHE A 43 3.04 -2.26 -27.69
CA PHE A 43 4.00 -2.37 -28.78
C PHE A 43 3.42 -3.06 -30.02
N VAL A 44 2.59 -4.08 -29.83
CA VAL A 44 1.87 -4.74 -30.94
C VAL A 44 0.95 -3.75 -31.64
N ILE A 45 0.19 -2.93 -30.89
CA ILE A 45 -0.67 -1.88 -31.44
C ILE A 45 0.18 -0.91 -32.24
N CYS A 46 1.25 -0.35 -31.66
CA CYS A 46 2.15 0.56 -32.38
C CYS A 46 2.69 -0.06 -33.67
N GLY A 47 3.13 -1.32 -33.63
CA GLY A 47 3.64 -2.03 -34.80
C GLY A 47 2.58 -2.26 -35.89
N VAL A 48 1.37 -2.70 -35.51
CA VAL A 48 0.25 -2.88 -36.45
C VAL A 48 -0.11 -1.54 -37.09
N PHE A 49 -0.25 -0.47 -36.31
CA PHE A 49 -0.55 0.84 -36.88
C PHE A 49 0.58 1.31 -37.81
N MET A 50 1.85 1.16 -37.40
CA MET A 50 3.01 1.52 -38.23
C MET A 50 2.99 0.81 -39.58
N VAL A 51 2.69 -0.49 -39.63
CA VAL A 51 2.59 -1.26 -40.88
C VAL A 51 1.41 -0.79 -41.73
N PHE A 52 0.24 -0.59 -41.13
CA PHE A 52 -0.96 -0.22 -41.86
C PHE A 52 -0.95 1.25 -42.34
N THR A 53 -0.15 2.10 -41.72
CA THR A 53 0.08 3.50 -42.13
C THR A 53 1.38 3.71 -42.91
N ALA A 54 2.12 2.65 -43.25
CA ALA A 54 3.41 2.77 -43.94
C ALA A 54 3.30 3.36 -45.36
N THR A 55 2.12 3.28 -45.99
CA THR A 55 1.83 3.88 -47.29
C THR A 55 0.67 4.85 -47.19
N GLU A 56 0.65 5.89 -48.05
CA GLU A 56 -0.47 6.85 -48.10
C GLU A 56 -1.80 6.15 -48.40
N GLU A 57 -1.81 5.19 -49.33
CA GLU A 57 -2.99 4.39 -49.65
C GLU A 57 -3.47 3.60 -48.43
N GLY A 58 -2.55 2.97 -47.69
CA GLY A 58 -2.86 2.23 -46.47
C GLY A 58 -3.47 3.11 -45.38
N ALA A 59 -2.88 4.29 -45.15
CA ALA A 59 -3.39 5.27 -44.20
C ALA A 59 -4.79 5.78 -44.58
N ARG A 60 -5.03 6.06 -45.87
CA ARG A 60 -6.35 6.49 -46.35
C ARG A 60 -7.40 5.38 -46.19
N GLU A 61 -7.08 4.14 -46.56
CA GLU A 61 -7.99 3.00 -46.40
C GLU A 61 -8.27 2.65 -44.93
N LEU A 62 -7.31 2.87 -44.03
CA LEU A 62 -7.47 2.68 -42.60
C LEU A 62 -8.50 3.65 -42.00
N VAL A 63 -8.46 4.92 -42.41
CA VAL A 63 -9.33 5.99 -41.88
C VAL A 63 -10.67 6.06 -42.63
N ALA A 64 -10.75 5.54 -43.86
CA ALA A 64 -11.95 5.62 -44.71
C ALA A 64 -13.25 5.16 -44.03
N PRO A 65 -13.30 4.05 -43.25
CA PRO A 65 -14.51 3.64 -42.55
C PRO A 65 -14.97 4.64 -41.48
N ILE A 66 -14.01 5.29 -40.80
CA ILE A 66 -14.29 6.29 -39.75
C ILE A 66 -14.84 7.56 -40.38
N LYS A 67 -14.18 8.07 -41.43
CA LYS A 67 -14.68 9.21 -42.22
C LYS A 67 -16.06 8.94 -42.77
N ALA A 68 -16.28 7.77 -43.36
CA ALA A 68 -17.59 7.38 -43.85
C ALA A 68 -18.64 7.32 -42.72
N LEU A 69 -18.31 6.87 -41.52
CA LEU A 69 -19.24 6.89 -40.39
C LEU A 69 -19.61 8.33 -39.96
N VAL A 70 -18.67 9.27 -40.03
CA VAL A 70 -18.87 10.65 -39.58
C VAL A 70 -19.55 11.52 -40.65
N GLU A 71 -19.10 11.42 -41.90
CA GLU A 71 -19.47 12.35 -42.99
C GLU A 71 -20.66 11.87 -43.84
N ASP A 72 -20.87 10.55 -43.99
CA ASP A 72 -21.92 10.00 -44.86
C ASP A 72 -23.33 10.20 -44.25
N PRO A 73 -24.22 10.99 -44.89
CA PRO A 73 -25.57 11.22 -44.39
C PRO A 73 -26.41 9.94 -44.31
N SER A 74 -26.14 8.95 -45.17
CA SER A 74 -26.87 7.66 -45.16
C SER A 74 -26.62 6.84 -43.89
N LYS A 75 -25.52 7.12 -43.18
CA LYS A 75 -25.12 6.41 -41.95
C LYS A 75 -25.53 7.16 -40.67
N LYS A 76 -26.35 8.21 -40.76
CA LYS A 76 -26.79 9.04 -39.62
C LYS A 76 -27.27 8.22 -38.41
N ASN A 77 -28.07 7.18 -38.64
CA ASN A 77 -28.59 6.34 -37.55
C ASN A 77 -27.47 5.55 -36.85
N ILE A 78 -26.58 4.93 -37.63
CA ILE A 78 -25.43 4.18 -37.11
C ILE A 78 -24.48 5.13 -36.37
N ARG A 79 -24.22 6.31 -36.93
CA ARG A 79 -23.39 7.36 -36.32
C ARG A 79 -23.92 7.77 -34.94
N ASN A 80 -25.22 8.04 -34.83
CA ASN A 80 -25.84 8.43 -33.57
C ASN A 80 -25.76 7.30 -32.53
N ILE A 81 -26.00 6.05 -32.94
CA ILE A 81 -25.85 4.87 -32.08
C ILE A 81 -24.42 4.79 -31.54
N VAL A 82 -23.41 4.90 -32.41
CA VAL A 82 -22.00 4.83 -32.02
C VAL A 82 -21.63 5.97 -31.06
N PHE A 83 -22.06 7.21 -31.34
CA PHE A 83 -21.75 8.36 -30.49
C PHE A 83 -22.48 8.39 -29.15
N ILE A 84 -23.57 7.63 -28.97
CA ILE A 84 -24.23 7.48 -27.67
C ILE A 84 -23.64 6.29 -26.91
N ILE A 85 -23.52 5.13 -27.57
CA ILE A 85 -23.10 3.89 -26.91
C ILE A 85 -21.63 3.95 -26.49
N ILE A 86 -20.71 4.43 -27.34
CA ILE A 86 -19.29 4.44 -27.00
C ILE A 86 -19.01 5.26 -25.74
N PRO A 87 -19.48 6.52 -25.60
CA PRO A 87 -19.26 7.28 -24.37
C PRO A 87 -19.91 6.64 -23.14
N LEU A 88 -21.10 6.05 -23.26
CA LEU A 88 -21.74 5.35 -22.15
C LEU A 88 -20.97 4.11 -21.70
N LEU A 89 -20.44 3.32 -22.65
CA LEU A 89 -19.61 2.16 -22.33
C LEU A 89 -18.30 2.56 -21.68
N ILE A 90 -17.60 3.56 -22.23
CA ILE A 90 -16.35 4.08 -21.66
C ILE A 90 -16.62 4.67 -20.27
N GLY A 91 -17.67 5.49 -20.12
CA GLY A 91 -18.05 6.08 -18.85
C GLY A 91 -18.41 5.02 -17.80
N GLY A 92 -19.18 4.01 -18.17
CA GLY A 92 -19.53 2.90 -17.29
C GLY A 92 -18.31 2.07 -16.87
N TYR A 93 -17.40 1.78 -17.81
CA TYR A 93 -16.15 1.08 -17.51
C TYR A 93 -15.25 1.87 -16.55
N VAL A 94 -15.06 3.16 -16.83
CA VAL A 94 -14.26 4.05 -15.99
C VAL A 94 -14.89 4.19 -14.59
N TYR A 95 -16.21 4.37 -14.52
CA TYR A 95 -16.95 4.41 -13.26
C TYR A 95 -16.72 3.13 -12.44
N GLN A 96 -16.91 1.95 -13.04
CA GLN A 96 -16.66 0.67 -12.35
C GLN A 96 -15.22 0.49 -11.88
N LYS A 97 -14.24 1.07 -12.59
CA LYS A 97 -12.82 1.04 -12.19
C LYS A 97 -12.47 2.06 -11.11
N MET A 98 -13.21 3.16 -10.99
CA MET A 98 -12.92 4.27 -10.08
C MET A 98 -13.76 4.25 -8.80
N VAL A 99 -14.94 3.62 -8.81
CA VAL A 99 -15.78 3.49 -7.61
C VAL A 99 -14.98 2.75 -6.53
N PRO A 100 -14.77 3.35 -5.35
CA PRO A 100 -14.08 2.69 -4.26
C PRO A 100 -14.85 1.45 -3.79
N SER A 101 -14.13 0.37 -3.49
CA SER A 101 -14.71 -0.73 -2.74
C SER A 101 -14.82 -0.35 -1.27
N PHE A 102 -15.98 -0.59 -0.67
CA PHE A 102 -16.19 -0.49 0.78
C PHE A 102 -15.96 -1.83 1.49
N ASP A 103 -15.66 -2.89 0.73
CA ASP A 103 -15.28 -4.16 1.32
C ASP A 103 -13.91 -4.03 1.98
N ALA A 104 -13.80 -4.56 3.21
CA ALA A 104 -12.52 -4.67 3.87
C ALA A 104 -11.58 -5.50 2.97
N PRO A 105 -10.32 -5.07 2.72
CA PRO A 105 -9.37 -5.87 1.98
C PRO A 105 -9.24 -7.25 2.63
N ILE A 106 -9.34 -8.32 1.83
CA ILE A 106 -9.09 -9.71 2.27
C ILE A 106 -7.58 -9.92 2.55
N GLU A 107 -6.73 -8.97 2.14
CA GLU A 107 -5.32 -8.98 2.50
C GLU A 107 -5.20 -9.06 4.03
N LEU A 108 -4.50 -10.10 4.50
CA LEU A 108 -4.08 -10.20 5.89
C LEU A 108 -3.38 -8.89 6.24
N ARG A 109 -4.03 -8.08 7.08
CA ARG A 109 -3.43 -6.88 7.63
C ARG A 109 -2.10 -7.28 8.26
N SER A 110 -0.98 -6.82 7.70
CA SER A 110 0.28 -6.90 8.40
C SER A 110 0.18 -5.98 9.61
N ILE A 111 -0.06 -6.57 10.78
CA ILE A 111 -0.27 -5.83 12.03
C ILE A 111 0.98 -5.01 12.37
N HIS A 112 2.16 -5.50 11.93
CA HIS A 112 3.47 -4.88 12.08
C HIS A 112 4.15 -4.76 10.72
N PRO A 113 4.04 -3.62 10.00
CA PRO A 113 4.80 -3.41 8.77
C PRO A 113 6.30 -3.50 9.06
N ALA A 114 7.08 -3.99 8.09
CA ALA A 114 8.52 -4.14 8.24
C ALA A 114 9.19 -2.79 8.55
N PRO A 115 10.09 -2.72 9.53
CA PRO A 115 10.82 -1.49 9.82
C PRO A 115 11.80 -1.17 8.68
N PRO A 116 12.10 0.12 8.43
CA PRO A 116 13.22 0.48 7.56
C PRO A 116 14.55 0.07 8.21
N SER A 117 15.63 -0.03 7.44
CA SER A 117 16.96 -0.31 7.99
C SER A 117 17.51 0.86 8.83
N SER A 118 17.07 2.09 8.56
CA SER A 118 17.51 3.27 9.29
C SER A 118 16.40 4.29 9.48
N LEU A 119 16.51 5.06 10.55
CA LEU A 119 15.57 6.11 10.95
C LEU A 119 16.31 7.44 11.07
N LYS A 120 15.76 8.51 10.50
CA LYS A 120 16.19 9.87 10.82
C LYS A 120 15.21 10.49 11.81
N ALA A 121 15.65 10.69 13.04
CA ALA A 121 14.87 11.29 14.13
C ALA A 121 15.78 12.15 15.00
N PHE A 122 15.24 13.14 15.71
CA PHE A 122 16.03 13.98 16.64
C PHE A 122 17.30 14.62 16.04
N GLY A 123 17.29 14.93 14.74
CA GLY A 123 18.45 15.47 14.01
C GLY A 123 19.58 14.46 13.75
N LYS A 124 19.40 13.18 14.12
CA LYS A 124 20.40 12.11 13.97
C LYS A 124 19.87 10.99 13.07
N ARG A 125 20.76 10.09 12.67
CA ARG A 125 20.42 8.86 11.95
C ARG A 125 20.69 7.66 12.86
N TYR A 126 19.69 6.81 13.02
CA TYR A 126 19.74 5.56 13.78
C TYR A 126 19.72 4.37 12.83
N ASP A 127 20.46 3.32 13.18
CA ASP A 127 20.37 2.00 12.55
C ASP A 127 19.44 1.14 13.39
N LEU A 128 18.24 0.82 12.88
CA LEU A 128 17.21 0.12 13.66
C LEU A 128 17.57 -1.35 13.93
N MET A 129 18.54 -1.91 13.21
CA MET A 129 18.99 -3.29 13.40
C MET A 129 19.88 -3.43 14.63
N THR A 130 20.59 -2.37 15.02
CA THR A 130 21.55 -2.37 16.13
C THR A 130 21.15 -1.44 17.28
N LEU A 131 20.08 -0.66 17.11
CA LEU A 131 19.58 0.26 18.12
C LEU A 131 19.02 -0.50 19.33
N GLU A 132 19.56 -0.21 20.50
CA GLU A 132 19.08 -0.73 21.78
C GLU A 132 18.64 0.41 22.69
N ASN A 133 17.72 0.13 23.61
CA ASN A 133 17.28 1.09 24.60
C ASN A 133 18.42 1.33 25.61
N PRO A 134 18.99 2.55 25.70
CA PRO A 134 20.17 2.84 26.52
C PRO A 134 19.92 2.65 28.03
N TYR A 135 18.66 2.59 28.44
CA TYR A 135 18.23 2.45 29.82
C TYR A 135 17.92 1.01 30.22
N ARG A 136 17.80 0.08 29.27
CA ARG A 136 17.44 -1.33 29.54
C ARG A 136 18.44 -2.02 30.48
N LYS A 137 19.72 -1.67 30.40
CA LYS A 137 20.77 -2.20 31.27
C LYS A 137 20.52 -1.99 32.78
N PHE A 138 19.83 -0.90 33.15
CA PHE A 138 19.53 -0.60 34.55
C PHE A 138 18.60 -1.62 35.18
N GLU A 139 17.84 -2.39 34.39
CA GLU A 139 17.03 -3.49 34.90
C GLU A 139 17.86 -4.49 35.74
N LYS A 140 19.12 -4.71 35.35
CA LYS A 140 20.07 -5.57 36.08
C LYS A 140 21.07 -4.80 36.92
N GLU A 141 21.57 -3.67 36.41
CA GLU A 141 22.64 -2.90 37.06
C GLU A 141 22.15 -2.09 38.27
N ASP A 142 20.94 -1.51 38.18
CA ASP A 142 20.36 -0.63 39.21
C ASP A 142 18.82 -0.69 39.16
N PRO A 143 18.21 -1.69 39.82
CA PRO A 143 16.76 -1.92 39.76
C PRO A 143 15.93 -0.75 40.29
N GLU A 144 16.44 0.03 41.23
CA GLU A 144 15.71 1.19 41.77
C GLU A 144 15.67 2.33 40.75
N LYS A 145 16.79 2.59 40.09
CA LYS A 145 16.82 3.52 38.96
C LYS A 145 15.95 3.05 37.80
N PHE A 146 15.92 1.75 37.51
CA PHE A 146 15.03 1.21 36.48
C PHE A 146 13.56 1.48 36.78
N LYS A 147 13.11 1.23 38.02
CA LYS A 147 11.74 1.55 38.45
C LYS A 147 11.42 3.04 38.33
N GLU A 148 12.38 3.92 38.63
CA GLU A 148 12.20 5.38 38.44
C GLU A 148 12.00 5.73 36.97
N LEU A 149 12.82 5.18 36.07
CA LEU A 149 12.71 5.39 34.62
C LEU A 149 11.39 4.84 34.05
N VAL A 150 10.94 3.67 34.51
CA VAL A 150 9.62 3.11 34.18
C VAL A 150 8.50 4.04 34.66
N LYS A 151 8.59 4.56 35.88
CA LYS A 151 7.60 5.50 36.43
C LYS A 151 7.53 6.80 35.63
N GLU A 152 8.66 7.35 35.22
CA GLU A 152 8.73 8.51 34.32
C GLU A 152 8.07 8.19 32.96
N GLY A 153 8.36 7.02 32.39
CA GLY A 153 7.73 6.53 31.17
C GLY A 153 6.21 6.42 31.28
N GLY A 154 5.71 5.90 32.40
CA GLY A 154 4.28 5.84 32.71
C GLY A 154 3.64 7.22 32.76
N ALA A 155 4.32 8.22 33.33
CA ALA A 155 3.83 9.60 33.34
C ALA A 155 3.71 10.19 31.92
N VAL A 156 4.66 9.89 31.04
CA VAL A 156 4.60 10.30 29.62
C VAL A 156 3.45 9.56 28.92
N TYR A 157 3.27 8.25 29.14
CA TYR A 157 2.19 7.47 28.54
C TYR A 157 0.80 8.01 28.91
N ILE A 158 0.58 8.29 30.20
CA ILE A 158 -0.70 8.82 30.69
C ILE A 158 -0.97 10.23 30.12
N LYS A 159 0.04 11.07 29.95
CA LYS A 159 -0.14 12.42 29.39
C LYS A 159 -0.44 12.41 27.89
N ASN A 160 0.00 11.40 27.15
CA ASN A 160 0.08 11.48 25.69
C ASN A 160 -0.58 10.31 24.96
N CYS A 161 -0.37 9.08 25.43
CA CYS A 161 -0.69 7.85 24.68
C CYS A 161 -2.02 7.21 25.11
N GLN A 162 -2.40 7.34 26.39
CA GLN A 162 -3.58 6.65 26.95
C GLN A 162 -4.89 7.00 26.22
N PHE A 163 -4.99 8.20 25.64
CA PHE A 163 -6.21 8.67 25.00
C PHE A 163 -6.63 7.81 23.80
N CYS A 164 -5.66 7.16 23.16
CA CYS A 164 -5.91 6.20 22.09
C CYS A 164 -5.66 4.76 22.55
N HIS A 165 -4.57 4.52 23.30
CA HIS A 165 -4.15 3.17 23.66
C HIS A 165 -4.77 2.61 24.96
N GLY A 166 -5.55 3.39 25.70
CA GLY A 166 -6.22 2.99 26.93
C GLY A 166 -5.32 3.09 28.17
N ASP A 167 -5.92 3.24 29.34
CA ASP A 167 -5.22 3.25 30.63
C ASP A 167 -4.60 1.88 30.97
N LYS A 168 -5.20 0.80 30.46
CA LYS A 168 -4.73 -0.58 30.60
C LYS A 168 -3.87 -1.07 29.43
N LEU A 169 -3.48 -0.19 28.52
CA LEU A 169 -2.71 -0.52 27.31
C LEU A 169 -3.46 -1.52 26.40
N ASP A 170 -4.79 -1.54 26.45
CA ASP A 170 -5.64 -2.52 25.77
C ASP A 170 -6.18 -2.05 24.41
N GLY A 171 -5.76 -0.88 23.95
CA GLY A 171 -6.20 -0.26 22.70
C GLY A 171 -7.59 0.37 22.79
N LYS A 172 -8.18 0.50 23.99
CA LYS A 172 -9.55 1.03 24.21
C LYS A 172 -9.56 2.41 24.85
N GLY A 173 -8.66 3.29 24.41
CA GLY A 173 -8.67 4.69 24.84
C GLY A 173 -9.96 5.41 24.41
N PRO A 174 -10.31 6.54 25.05
CA PRO A 174 -11.52 7.31 24.74
C PRO A 174 -11.65 7.72 23.26
N TYR A 175 -10.55 7.85 22.52
CA TYR A 175 -10.55 8.17 21.09
C TYR A 175 -10.38 6.95 20.18
N ALA A 176 -10.17 5.75 20.71
CA ALA A 176 -9.87 4.56 19.92
C ALA A 176 -10.94 4.24 18.86
N ALA A 177 -12.23 4.36 19.22
CA ALA A 177 -13.35 4.02 18.35
C ALA A 177 -13.47 4.94 17.12
N ALA A 178 -12.83 6.11 17.12
CA ALA A 178 -12.83 7.05 16.00
C ALA A 178 -11.70 6.79 15.00
N LEU A 179 -10.80 5.84 15.28
CA LEU A 179 -9.61 5.58 14.47
C LEU A 179 -9.77 4.31 13.65
N ASN A 180 -9.31 4.38 12.40
CA ASN A 180 -9.19 3.22 11.53
C ASN A 180 -7.81 3.22 10.86
N PRO A 181 -6.91 2.28 11.22
CA PRO A 181 -7.15 1.14 12.10
C PRO A 181 -7.30 1.49 13.60
N LEU A 182 -7.98 0.64 14.35
CA LEU A 182 -8.02 0.71 15.81
C LEU A 182 -6.59 0.65 16.40
N PRO A 183 -6.33 1.38 17.51
CA PRO A 183 -5.09 1.26 18.27
C PRO A 183 -4.81 -0.17 18.72
N LEU A 184 -3.53 -0.53 18.76
CA LEU A 184 -3.09 -1.87 19.10
C LEU A 184 -3.32 -2.16 20.59
N ASN A 185 -3.77 -3.37 20.91
CA ASN A 185 -3.83 -3.90 22.26
C ASN A 185 -2.45 -4.47 22.65
N PHE A 186 -1.71 -3.77 23.50
CA PHE A 186 -0.35 -4.19 23.89
C PHE A 186 -0.33 -5.37 24.87
N GLN A 187 -1.47 -5.75 25.46
CA GLN A 187 -1.58 -6.92 26.34
C GLN A 187 -1.54 -8.24 25.56
N ASP A 188 -1.77 -8.21 24.25
CA ASP A 188 -1.76 -9.40 23.40
C ASP A 188 -0.32 -9.84 23.06
N VAL A 189 -0.01 -11.12 23.27
CA VAL A 189 1.29 -11.75 22.96
C VAL A 189 1.67 -11.66 21.48
N GLY A 190 0.71 -11.44 20.58
CA GLY A 190 0.94 -11.18 19.17
C GLY A 190 1.44 -9.76 18.85
N THR A 191 1.59 -8.89 19.85
CA THR A 191 1.88 -7.47 19.68
C THR A 191 3.31 -7.10 20.06
N ILE A 192 3.51 -6.33 21.13
CA ILE A 192 4.83 -5.81 21.51
C ILE A 192 5.81 -6.91 21.91
N ALA A 193 5.33 -8.07 22.34
CA ALA A 193 6.16 -9.24 22.64
C ALA A 193 6.87 -9.82 21.39
N GLN A 194 6.33 -9.57 20.20
CA GLN A 194 6.96 -10.00 18.94
C GLN A 194 7.98 -8.98 18.40
N LEU A 195 8.10 -7.83 19.06
CA LEU A 195 8.80 -6.65 18.55
C LEU A 195 10.04 -6.33 19.40
N GLN A 196 10.97 -5.64 18.77
CA GLN A 196 12.15 -5.09 19.41
C GLN A 196 11.87 -3.67 19.90
N GLU A 197 12.61 -3.20 20.91
CA GLU A 197 12.49 -1.83 21.40
C GLU A 197 12.79 -0.79 20.30
N SER A 198 13.72 -1.10 19.37
CA SER A 198 14.02 -0.25 18.21
C SER A 198 12.81 -0.06 17.28
N TYR A 199 11.98 -1.10 17.13
CA TYR A 199 10.75 -1.02 16.36
C TYR A 199 9.77 -0.05 17.01
N LEU A 200 9.57 -0.16 18.32
CA LEU A 200 8.69 0.75 19.06
C LEU A 200 9.23 2.18 19.01
N PHE A 201 10.54 2.38 19.15
CA PHE A 201 11.18 3.69 19.02
C PHE A 201 10.88 4.33 17.66
N TRP A 202 10.98 3.56 16.58
CA TRP A 202 10.60 4.01 15.24
C TRP A 202 9.12 4.38 15.15
N ARG A 203 8.23 3.50 15.61
CA ARG A 203 6.77 3.73 15.53
C ARG A 203 6.33 4.94 16.35
N ILE A 204 6.89 5.12 17.54
CA ILE A 204 6.58 6.28 18.38
C ILE A 204 7.15 7.55 17.74
N SER A 205 8.42 7.53 17.32
CA SER A 205 9.08 8.72 16.75
C SER A 205 8.38 9.22 15.48
N THR A 206 8.03 8.31 14.57
CA THR A 206 7.53 8.67 13.23
C THR A 206 6.02 8.61 13.08
N GLY A 207 5.31 7.91 13.95
CA GLY A 207 3.85 7.80 13.90
C GLY A 207 3.32 7.10 12.65
N GLY A 208 2.30 7.69 12.04
CA GLY A 208 1.65 7.24 10.81
C GLY A 208 2.35 7.59 9.48
N PRO A 209 2.94 8.79 9.32
CA PRO A 209 3.60 9.16 8.07
C PRO A 209 4.78 8.26 7.70
N GLY A 210 4.93 7.96 6.40
CA GLY A 210 6.09 7.23 5.88
C GLY A 210 6.07 5.72 6.10
N LEU A 211 4.92 5.14 6.49
CA LEU A 211 4.75 3.69 6.54
C LEU A 211 4.88 3.06 5.14
N PRO A 212 5.40 1.82 5.04
CA PRO A 212 5.62 1.18 3.76
C PRO A 212 4.29 0.76 3.12
N LYS A 213 4.29 0.45 1.82
CA LYS A 213 3.05 0.27 1.04
C LYS A 213 2.17 -0.87 1.57
N GLU A 214 2.75 -1.86 2.24
CA GLU A 214 2.05 -2.98 2.87
C GLU A 214 1.17 -2.53 4.04
N ALA A 215 1.35 -1.32 4.56
CA ALA A 215 0.47 -0.71 5.56
C ALA A 215 -0.76 -0.02 4.94
N THR A 216 -0.85 0.09 3.61
CA THR A 216 -2.02 0.68 2.93
C THR A 216 -3.16 -0.33 2.78
N PRO A 217 -4.44 0.07 2.85
CA PRO A 217 -4.95 1.44 3.05
C PRO A 217 -4.97 1.91 4.51
N TRP A 218 -4.63 1.05 5.47
CA TRP A 218 -4.78 1.27 6.91
C TRP A 218 -3.60 2.04 7.54
N LEU A 219 -3.39 3.28 7.10
CA LEU A 219 -2.37 4.16 7.66
C LEU A 219 -2.71 4.53 9.12
N SER A 220 -1.75 4.35 10.02
CA SER A 220 -1.92 4.69 11.43
C SER A 220 -2.20 6.17 11.61
N SER A 221 -3.15 6.53 12.48
CA SER A 221 -3.40 7.92 12.88
C SER A 221 -2.49 8.39 14.02
N MET A 222 -1.46 7.60 14.37
CA MET A 222 -0.54 7.93 15.45
C MET A 222 0.27 9.21 15.11
N PRO A 223 0.33 10.19 16.03
CA PRO A 223 1.12 11.40 15.84
C PRO A 223 2.62 11.12 15.66
N VAL A 224 3.31 12.08 15.05
CA VAL A 224 4.77 12.09 14.90
C VAL A 224 5.39 12.56 16.22
N TRP A 225 5.58 11.67 17.19
CA TRP A 225 5.91 12.09 18.56
C TRP A 225 7.30 12.70 18.74
N GLN A 226 8.24 12.49 17.81
CA GLN A 226 9.55 13.16 17.87
C GLN A 226 9.44 14.70 17.86
N ASP A 227 8.32 15.26 17.41
CA ASP A 227 8.07 16.70 17.39
C ASP A 227 7.54 17.23 18.74
N PHE A 228 7.15 16.34 19.66
CA PHE A 228 6.49 16.66 20.93
C PHE A 228 7.19 16.09 22.16
N LEU A 229 7.90 14.96 22.01
CA LEU A 229 8.61 14.25 23.07
C LEU A 229 10.10 14.25 22.77
N SER A 230 10.91 14.26 23.82
CA SER A 230 12.35 14.01 23.72
C SER A 230 12.67 12.54 23.43
N GLU A 231 13.88 12.30 22.92
CA GLU A 231 14.43 10.95 22.71
C GLU A 231 14.35 10.11 24.00
N ASP A 232 14.72 10.69 25.14
CA ASP A 232 14.72 10.04 26.44
C ASP A 232 13.29 9.66 26.90
N GLU A 233 12.31 10.53 26.68
CA GLU A 233 10.91 10.25 27.02
C GLU A 233 10.36 9.08 26.20
N ILE A 234 10.67 9.00 24.91
CA ILE A 234 10.26 7.86 24.08
C ILE A 234 10.86 6.56 24.63
N TRP A 235 12.15 6.54 24.96
CA TRP A 235 12.78 5.35 25.51
C TRP A 235 12.17 4.91 26.85
N LYS A 236 11.85 5.88 27.72
CA LYS A 236 11.21 5.60 29.01
C LYS A 236 9.79 5.06 28.84
N VAL A 237 9.00 5.60 27.89
CA VAL A 237 7.67 5.05 27.56
C VAL A 237 7.79 3.59 27.13
N ILE A 238 8.79 3.24 26.32
CA ILE A 238 9.00 1.85 25.89
C ILE A 238 9.29 0.94 27.08
N LEU A 239 10.10 1.37 28.05
CA LEU A 239 10.31 0.61 29.29
C LEU A 239 8.99 0.36 30.02
N PHE A 240 8.18 1.41 30.18
CA PHE A 240 6.87 1.31 30.83
C PHE A 240 5.91 0.34 30.11
N LEU A 241 5.87 0.35 28.77
CA LEU A 241 5.01 -0.56 28.02
C LEU A 241 5.35 -2.03 28.31
N TYR A 242 6.63 -2.38 28.32
CA TYR A 242 7.06 -3.75 28.61
C TYR A 242 6.87 -4.12 30.09
N ASP A 243 7.21 -3.22 31.01
CA ASP A 243 7.03 -3.44 32.46
C ASP A 243 5.54 -3.64 32.83
N TYR A 244 4.65 -2.77 32.35
CA TYR A 244 3.22 -2.85 32.66
C TYR A 244 2.54 -4.11 32.09
N THR A 245 2.93 -4.52 30.89
CA THR A 245 2.36 -5.71 30.23
C THR A 245 3.01 -7.02 30.71
N GLY A 246 4.13 -6.95 31.43
CA GLY A 246 4.93 -8.11 31.80
C GLY A 246 5.57 -8.84 30.62
N GLN A 247 5.61 -8.22 29.44
CA GLN A 247 6.22 -8.79 28.25
C GLN A 247 7.71 -8.43 28.18
N SER A 248 8.49 -9.26 27.51
CA SER A 248 9.89 -8.98 27.20
C SER A 248 10.06 -8.59 25.73
N PRO A 249 10.94 -7.62 25.39
CA PRO A 249 11.26 -7.34 24.00
C PRO A 249 11.94 -8.54 23.36
N ARG A 250 11.71 -8.72 22.05
CA ARG A 250 12.47 -9.71 21.28
C ARG A 250 13.95 -9.31 21.27
N SER A 251 14.86 -10.26 21.50
CA SER A 251 16.31 -10.06 21.36
C SER A 251 16.81 -10.62 20.01
N TRP A 252 17.89 -10.06 19.47
CA TRP A 252 18.61 -10.68 18.35
C TRP A 252 19.41 -11.86 18.89
N GLY A 253 18.84 -13.07 18.87
CA GLY A 253 19.57 -14.27 19.32
C GLY A 253 18.70 -15.47 19.66
N GLU A 254 17.42 -15.26 19.96
CA GLU A 254 16.50 -16.37 20.25
C GLU A 254 15.47 -16.48 19.12
N SER A 255 15.88 -17.16 18.05
CA SER A 255 14.95 -17.92 17.22
C SER A 255 14.55 -19.16 18.01
N HIS A 256 13.36 -19.17 18.58
CA HIS A 256 12.67 -20.44 18.84
C HIS A 256 12.29 -21.10 17.53
#